data_AF-A0A0G1KR21-F1
#
_entry.id   AF-A0A0G1KR21-F1
#
_cell.length_a   1.000
_cell.length_b   1.000
_cell.length_c   1.000
_cell.angle_alpha   90.00
_cell.angle_beta   90.00
_cell.angle_gamma   90.00
#
_symmetry.space_group_name_H-M   'P 1'
#
loop_
_entity.id
_entity.type
_entity.pdbx_description
1 polymer ?
#
loop_
_entity_poly.entity_id
_entity_poly.type
_entity_poly.pdbx_seq_one_letter_code
_entity_poly.pdbx_strand_id
1 'polypeptide(L)'
;MRKLLTIYSLFTILYSVAVLPALAVTFANPIKYGTIPQVIDAIVNFLMIVSIPLLAGAIIYGALIMITSAGDPKKFQNGYNTMIFAVIGFIIILLAKGIVMAIQNFFR
;
A
#
# COMPACT_ATOMS: atom_id res chain seq x y z
N MET A 1 -56.80 11.48 -34.83
CA MET A 1 -55.56 10.67 -35.01
C MET A 1 -54.28 11.50 -34.84
N ARG A 2 -54.15 12.68 -35.47
CA ARG A 2 -52.95 13.53 -35.36
C ARG A 2 -52.55 13.90 -33.92
N LYS A 3 -53.50 14.25 -33.03
CA LYS A 3 -53.21 14.63 -31.63
C LYS A 3 -52.67 13.48 -30.76
N LEU A 4 -53.10 12.24 -31.04
CA LEU A 4 -52.62 11.04 -30.32
C LEU A 4 -51.17 10.70 -30.69
N LEU A 5 -50.80 10.91 -31.96
CA LEU A 5 -49.42 10.74 -32.42
C LEU A 5 -48.48 11.76 -31.77
N THR A 6 -48.92 13.02 -31.62
CA THR A 6 -48.13 14.06 -30.97
C THR A 6 -47.90 13.77 -29.47
N ILE A 7 -48.91 13.23 -28.79
CA ILE A 7 -48.82 12.84 -27.37
C ILE A 7 -47.86 11.65 -27.19
N TYR A 8 -47.95 10.64 -28.05
CA TYR A 8 -47.03 9.50 -28.03
C TYR A 8 -45.59 9.93 -28.27
N SER A 9 -45.34 10.82 -29.24
CA SER A 9 -43.99 11.36 -29.47
C SER A 9 -43.48 12.22 -28.31
N LEU A 10 -44.36 12.95 -27.62
CA LEU A 10 -43.98 13.72 -26.44
C LEU A 10 -43.57 12.80 -25.29
N PHE A 11 -44.29 11.69 -25.12
CA PHE A 11 -44.01 10.68 -24.10
C PHE A 11 -42.70 9.94 -24.35
N THR A 12 -42.37 9.63 -25.62
CA THR A 12 -41.07 9.02 -25.96
C THR A 12 -39.90 9.98 -25.75
N ILE A 13 -40.09 11.27 -26.01
CA ILE A 13 -39.09 12.30 -25.72
C ILE A 13 -38.92 12.49 -24.21
N LEU A 14 -40.00 12.46 -23.44
CA LEU A 14 -39.92 12.56 -21.98
C LEU A 14 -39.21 11.35 -21.36
N TYR A 15 -39.48 10.15 -21.89
CA TYR A 15 -38.81 8.92 -21.47
C TYR A 15 -37.32 8.94 -21.80
N SER A 16 -36.91 9.45 -22.97
CA SER A 16 -35.49 9.54 -23.30
C SER A 16 -34.75 10.58 -22.44
N VAL A 17 -35.37 11.72 -22.12
CA VAL A 17 -34.77 12.74 -21.24
C VAL A 17 -34.61 12.24 -19.81
N ALA A 18 -35.55 11.43 -19.31
CA ALA A 18 -35.44 10.79 -17.99
C ALA A 18 -34.30 9.75 -17.90
N VAL A 19 -33.82 9.23 -19.04
CA VAL A 19 -32.72 8.25 -19.12
C VAL A 19 -31.34 8.93 -19.27
N LEU A 20 -31.30 10.22 -19.65
CA LEU A 20 -30.05 10.99 -19.77
C LEU A 20 -29.20 11.12 -18.48
N PRO A 21 -29.76 11.27 -17.26
CA PRO A 21 -28.93 11.44 -16.06
C PRO A 21 -28.23 10.15 -15.58
N ALA A 22 -28.42 9.00 -16.25
CA ALA A 22 -27.80 7.73 -15.86
C ALA A 22 -26.34 7.55 -16.34
N LEU A 23 -25.79 8.49 -17.12
CA LEU A 23 -24.38 8.48 -17.50
C LEU A 23 -23.52 9.20 -16.45
N ALA A 24 -23.61 8.76 -15.21
CA ALA A 24 -22.62 9.14 -14.21
C ALA A 24 -21.26 8.58 -14.68
N VAL A 25 -20.40 9.45 -15.21
CA VAL A 25 -19.00 9.10 -15.48
C VAL A 25 -18.32 8.94 -14.12
N THR A 26 -18.33 7.71 -13.62
CA THR A 26 -17.63 7.36 -12.39
C THR A 26 -16.14 7.32 -12.69
N PHE A 27 -15.37 8.22 -12.08
CA PHE A 27 -13.93 8.11 -12.09
C PHE A 27 -13.54 6.92 -11.20
N ALA A 28 -13.15 5.82 -11.84
CA ALA A 28 -12.58 4.69 -11.13
C ALA A 28 -11.26 5.14 -10.49
N ASN A 29 -11.13 4.94 -9.18
CA ASN A 29 -9.92 5.30 -8.45
C ASN A 29 -8.71 4.51 -9.01
N PRO A 30 -7.71 5.17 -9.62
CA PRO A 30 -6.60 4.48 -10.28
C PRO A 30 -5.67 3.76 -9.29
N ILE A 31 -5.73 4.11 -8.00
CA ILE A 31 -4.86 3.58 -6.94
C ILE A 31 -5.51 2.48 -6.09
N LYS A 32 -6.72 2.01 -6.44
CA LYS A 32 -7.48 0.89 -5.79
C LYS A 32 -7.82 1.06 -4.29
N TYR A 33 -7.20 1.99 -3.58
CA TYR A 33 -7.41 2.25 -2.15
C TYR A 33 -8.29 3.47 -1.92
N GLY A 34 -9.42 3.27 -1.24
CA GLY A 34 -10.44 4.31 -1.03
C GLY A 34 -10.18 5.23 0.17
N THR A 35 -9.20 4.91 1.02
CA THR A 35 -8.91 5.67 2.25
C THR A 35 -7.41 5.79 2.51
N ILE A 36 -7.00 6.84 3.23
CA ILE A 36 -5.60 7.07 3.61
C ILE A 36 -4.99 5.87 4.37
N PRO A 37 -5.68 5.23 5.34
CA PRO A 37 -5.13 4.07 6.05
C PRO A 37 -4.86 2.87 5.15
N GLN A 38 -5.66 2.67 4.08
CA GLN A 38 -5.44 1.60 3.11
C GLN A 38 -4.20 1.84 2.24
N VAL A 39 -3.95 3.10 1.87
CA VAL A 39 -2.72 3.46 1.13
C VAL A 39 -1.48 3.22 1.99
N ILE A 40 -1.54 3.62 3.27
CA ILE A 40 -0.42 3.41 4.20
C ILE A 40 -0.18 1.90 4.40
N ASP A 41 -1.23 1.10 4.58
CA ASP A 41 -1.10 -0.35 4.71
C ASP A 41 -0.46 -0.99 3.47
N ALA A 42 -0.83 -0.53 2.27
CA ALA A 42 -0.22 -1.00 1.03
C ALA A 42 1.29 -0.69 0.95
N ILE A 43 1.69 0.52 1.36
CA ILE A 43 3.11 0.92 1.40
C ILE A 43 3.87 0.07 2.42
N VAL A 44 3.32 -0.11 3.62
CA VAL A 44 3.95 -0.93 4.67
C VAL A 44 4.08 -2.38 4.22
N ASN A 45 3.06 -2.96 3.59
CA ASN A 45 3.12 -4.32 3.06
C ASN A 45 4.17 -4.46 1.95
N PHE A 46 4.31 -3.46 1.07
CA PHE A 46 5.39 -3.44 0.08
C PHE A 46 6.77 -3.39 0.75
N LEU A 47 6.95 -2.52 1.76
CA LEU A 47 8.20 -2.46 2.53
C LEU A 47 8.50 -3.78 3.22
N MET A 48 7.49 -4.48 3.76
CA MET A 48 7.67 -5.80 4.37
C MET A 48 8.23 -6.82 3.39
N ILE A 49 7.69 -6.89 2.16
CA ILE A 49 8.16 -7.82 1.12
C ILE A 49 9.63 -7.56 0.76
N VAL A 50 10.03 -6.29 0.66
CA VAL A 50 11.42 -5.90 0.31
C VAL A 50 12.36 -6.04 1.51
N SER A 51 11.86 -5.81 2.73
CA SER A 51 12.69 -5.81 3.94
C SER A 51 13.23 -7.18 4.32
N ILE A 52 12.48 -8.26 4.07
CA ILE A 52 12.89 -9.64 4.40
C ILE A 52 14.18 -10.04 3.69
N PRO A 53 14.29 -9.96 2.34
CA PRO A 53 15.52 -10.29 1.64
C PRO A 53 16.65 -9.30 1.97
N LEU A 54 16.32 -8.02 2.19
CA LEU A 54 17.30 -7.02 2.59
C LEU A 54 17.92 -7.32 3.96
N LEU A 55 17.09 -7.69 4.95
CA LEU A 55 17.53 -8.10 6.29
C LEU A 55 18.42 -9.33 6.22
N ALA A 56 17.97 -10.37 5.49
CA ALA A 56 18.76 -11.58 5.32
C ALA A 56 20.13 -11.27 4.68
N GLY A 57 20.16 -10.46 3.63
CA GLY A 57 21.39 -10.03 2.96
C GLY A 57 22.33 -9.24 3.89
N ALA A 58 21.79 -8.30 4.67
CA ALA A 58 22.56 -7.50 5.62
C ALA A 58 23.14 -8.35 6.76
N ILE A 59 22.39 -9.33 7.26
CA ILE A 59 22.88 -10.27 8.29
C ILE A 59 24.02 -11.12 7.73
N ILE A 60 23.85 -11.68 6.52
CA ILE A 60 24.91 -12.47 5.87
C ILE A 60 26.15 -11.61 5.65
N TYR A 61 26.00 -10.39 5.16
CA TYR A 61 27.11 -9.47 4.95
C TYR A 61 27.86 -9.12 6.24
N GLY A 62 27.13 -8.81 7.32
CA GLY A 62 27.72 -8.58 8.64
C GLY A 62 28.48 -9.79 9.18
N ALA A 63 27.90 -10.99 9.02
CA ALA A 63 28.54 -12.24 9.42
C ALA A 63 29.83 -12.52 8.63
N LEU A 64 29.83 -12.26 7.32
CA LEU A 64 31.03 -12.43 6.49
C LEU A 64 32.17 -11.50 6.94
N ILE A 65 31.86 -10.24 7.30
CA ILE A 65 32.85 -9.32 7.85
C ILE A 65 33.42 -9.86 9.17
N MET A 66 32.58 -10.34 10.08
CA MET A 66 33.01 -10.88 11.37
C MET A 66 33.95 -12.09 11.20
N ILE A 67 33.61 -13.03 10.31
CA ILE A 67 34.42 -14.23 10.06
C ILE A 67 35.76 -13.87 9.39
N THR A 68 35.75 -12.92 8.45
CA THR A 68 36.95 -12.48 7.72
C THR A 68 37.81 -11.45 8.49
N SER A 69 37.45 -11.14 9.73
CA SER A 69 38.13 -10.12 10.53
C SER A 69 39.57 -10.49 10.92
N ALA A 70 39.97 -11.76 10.86
CA ALA A 70 41.33 -12.24 11.16
C ALA A 70 41.91 -11.73 12.50
N GLY A 71 41.05 -11.50 13.50
CA GLY A 71 41.44 -10.98 14.81
C GLY A 71 41.47 -9.45 14.93
N ASP A 72 41.13 -8.70 13.89
CA ASP A 72 40.97 -7.24 13.95
C ASP A 72 39.65 -6.87 14.67
N PRO A 73 39.72 -6.29 15.89
CA PRO A 73 38.52 -5.96 16.65
C PRO A 73 37.66 -4.89 15.99
N LYS A 74 38.25 -4.00 15.16
CA LYS A 74 37.48 -2.96 14.46
C LYS A 74 36.58 -3.57 13.39
N LYS A 75 37.10 -4.53 12.62
CA LYS A 75 36.33 -5.23 11.58
C LYS A 75 35.19 -6.04 12.18
N PHE A 76 35.47 -6.74 13.29
CA PHE A 76 34.45 -7.49 14.00
C PHE A 76 33.32 -6.58 14.50
N GLN A 77 33.67 -5.45 15.12
CA GLN A 77 32.70 -4.47 15.59
C GLN A 77 31.86 -3.88 14.44
N ASN A 78 32.47 -3.63 13.28
CA ASN A 78 31.75 -3.15 12.10
C ASN A 78 30.71 -4.15 11.60
N GLY A 79 31.07 -5.44 11.53
CA GLY A 79 30.12 -6.50 11.15
C GLY A 79 28.97 -6.63 12.15
N TYR A 80 29.28 -6.61 13.45
CA TYR A 80 28.27 -6.61 14.51
C TYR A 80 27.32 -5.41 14.42
N ASN A 81 27.86 -4.20 14.27
CA ASN A 81 27.06 -2.98 14.13
C ASN A 81 26.13 -3.05 12.91
N THR A 82 26.61 -3.61 11.80
CA THR A 82 25.81 -3.78 10.59
C THR A 82 24.59 -4.67 10.84
N MET A 83 24.79 -5.79 11.57
CA MET A 83 23.68 -6.67 11.96
C MET A 83 22.69 -5.96 12.88
N ILE A 84 23.18 -5.23 13.88
CA ILE A 84 22.32 -4.49 14.81
C ILE A 84 21.48 -3.43 14.08
N PHE A 85 22.08 -2.66 13.17
CA PHE A 85 21.34 -1.68 12.38
C PHE A 85 20.31 -2.34 11.45
N ALA A 86 20.62 -3.50 10.87
CA ALA A 86 19.66 -4.24 10.05
C ALA A 86 18.45 -4.70 10.88
N VAL A 87 18.69 -5.25 12.08
CA VAL A 87 17.63 -5.67 13.00
C VAL A 87 16.78 -4.49 13.47
N ILE A 88 17.41 -3.37 13.85
CA ILE A 88 16.70 -2.15 14.25
C ILE A 88 15.82 -1.63 13.11
N GLY A 89 16.35 -1.57 11.89
CA GLY A 89 15.58 -1.17 10.70
C GLY A 89 14.35 -2.05 10.48
N PHE A 90 14.50 -3.37 10.63
CA PHE A 90 13.38 -4.30 10.51
C PHE A 90 12.33 -4.11 11.63
N ILE A 91 12.77 -3.90 12.87
CA ILE A 91 11.87 -3.63 14.01
C ILE A 91 11.02 -2.39 13.75
N ILE A 92 11.60 -1.32 13.19
CA ILE A 92 10.86 -0.10 12.87
C ILE A 92 9.71 -0.38 11.88
N ILE A 93 9.97 -1.21 10.86
CA ILE A 93 8.94 -1.60 9.89
C ILE A 93 7.83 -2.44 10.55
N LEU A 94 8.20 -3.37 11.45
CA LEU A 94 7.22 -4.14 12.23
C LEU A 94 6.33 -3.24 13.09
N LEU A 95 6.91 -2.25 13.76
CA LEU A 95 6.17 -1.28 14.57
C LEU A 95 5.23 -0.43 13.71
N ALA A 96 5.67 0.02 12.52
CA ALA A 96 4.83 0.76 11.59
C ALA A 96 3.57 -0.03 11.22
N LYS A 97 3.70 -1.34 10.95
CA LYS A 97 2.54 -2.21 10.69
C LYS A 97 1.61 -2.33 11.89
N GLY A 98 2.16 -2.45 13.10
CA GLY A 98 1.39 -2.50 14.34
C GLY A 98 0.55 -1.23 14.55
N ILE A 99 1.13 -0.05 14.29
CA ILE A 99 0.42 1.24 14.41
C ILE A 99 -0.74 1.34 13.41
N VAL A 100 -0.52 0.97 12.15
CA VAL A 100 -1.58 1.00 11.12
C VAL A 100 -2.75 0.10 11.52
N MET A 101 -2.46 -1.11 11.99
CA MET A 101 -3.49 -2.04 12.46
C MET A 101 -4.25 -1.50 13.68
N ALA A 102 -3.55 -0.87 14.63
CA ALA A 102 -4.16 -0.26 15.79
C ALA A 102 -5.13 0.88 15.39
N ILE A 103 -4.72 1.74 14.45
CA ILE A 103 -5.56 2.83 13.93
C ILE A 103 -6.79 2.26 13.21
N GLN A 104 -6.62 1.25 12.35
CA GLN A 104 -7.74 0.64 11.62
C GLN A 104 -8.76 -0.02 12.55
N ASN A 105 -8.31 -0.62 13.65
CA ASN A 105 -9.20 -1.22 14.65
C ASN A 105 -9.95 -0.17 15.48
N PHE A 106 -9.37 1.02 15.68
CA PHE A 106 -9.98 2.10 16.45
C PHE A 106 -11.08 2.86 15.69
N PHE A 107 -11.01 2.88 14.35
CA PHE A 107 -11.97 3.55 13.47
C PHE A 107 -13.02 2.59 12.87
N ARG A 108 -13.01 1.32 13.25
CA ARG A 108 -14.08 0.35 12.99
C ARG A 108 -15.17 0.46 14.05
#